data_AF-A0A0F8XLU5-F1
#
_entry.id   AF-A0A0F8XLU5-F1
#
_cell.length_a   1.000
_cell.length_b   1.000
_cell.length_c   1.000
_cell.angle_alpha   90.00
_cell.angle_beta   90.00
_cell.angle_gamma   90.00
#
_symmetry.space_group_name_H-M   'P 1'
#
loop_
_entity.id
_entity.type
_entity.pdbx_description
1 polymer ?
#
loop_
_entity_poly.entity_id
_entity_poly.type
_entity_poly.pdbx_seq_one_letter_code
_entity_poly.pdbx_strand_id
1 'polypeptide(L)'
;MDPDEKAFAVTERDQALRSKCYEAALAKNHLDSYLALTQVDAATRNLLSFAESTWKDGIVPLRDSLMQISENWHQIGFSTPCPYQITSDDLLKHKLELSRYKDWHKLKAYTQELLHSDDDGWVPPQLDFDKVQARHNELFELYIQHESEQLPEQEAKKLWFYIDRM
;
A
#
# COMPACT_ATOMS: atom_id res chain seq x y z
N MET A 1 29.28 5.05 7.56
CA MET A 1 28.50 3.81 7.55
C MET A 1 28.96 2.97 8.71
N ASP A 2 28.01 2.66 9.58
CA ASP A 2 28.21 1.74 10.68
C ASP A 2 28.49 0.31 10.14
N PRO A 3 29.23 -0.55 10.85
CA PRO A 3 29.48 -1.91 10.41
C PRO A 3 28.20 -2.70 10.11
N ASP A 4 27.12 -2.44 10.85
CA ASP A 4 25.82 -3.09 10.67
C ASP A 4 25.14 -2.61 9.38
N GLU A 5 25.16 -1.31 9.09
CA GLU A 5 24.69 -0.75 7.83
C GLU A 5 25.43 -1.35 6.62
N LYS A 6 26.76 -1.55 6.77
CA LYS A 6 27.58 -2.15 5.72
C LYS A 6 27.25 -3.63 5.51
N ALA A 7 27.03 -4.38 6.59
CA ALA A 7 26.64 -5.79 6.51
C ALA A 7 25.25 -5.96 5.88
N PHE A 8 24.29 -5.09 6.25
CA PHE A 8 22.97 -5.05 5.64
C PHE A 8 23.05 -4.76 4.13
N ALA A 9 23.80 -3.72 3.73
CA ALA A 9 23.96 -3.36 2.32
C ALA A 9 24.60 -4.47 1.48
N VAL A 10 25.57 -5.21 2.04
CA VAL A 10 26.17 -6.37 1.35
C VAL A 10 25.14 -7.50 1.19
N THR A 11 24.35 -7.77 2.23
CA THR A 11 23.31 -8.80 2.20
C THR A 11 22.25 -8.48 1.14
N GLU A 12 21.74 -7.24 1.12
CA GLU A 12 20.79 -6.76 0.12
C GLU A 12 21.34 -6.90 -1.30
N ARG A 13 22.58 -6.48 -1.52
CA ARG A 13 23.25 -6.62 -2.81
C ARG A 13 23.34 -8.09 -3.24
N ASP A 14 23.74 -8.98 -2.34
CA ASP A 14 23.93 -10.39 -2.64
C ASP A 14 22.58 -11.08 -2.93
N GLN A 15 21.51 -10.71 -2.23
CA GLN A 15 20.15 -11.16 -2.54
C GLN A 15 19.69 -10.66 -3.91
N ALA A 16 19.88 -9.37 -4.20
CA ALA A 16 19.54 -8.80 -5.51
C ALA A 16 20.30 -9.48 -6.66
N LEU A 17 21.59 -9.76 -6.45
CA LEU A 17 22.42 -10.48 -7.41
C LEU A 17 21.88 -11.90 -7.66
N ARG A 18 21.54 -12.64 -6.59
CA ARG A 18 20.96 -13.99 -6.72
C ARG A 18 19.66 -13.97 -7.52
N SER A 19 18.75 -13.04 -7.21
CA SER A 19 17.50 -12.88 -7.96
C SER A 19 17.76 -12.61 -9.45
N LYS A 20 18.73 -11.75 -9.78
CA LYS A 20 19.12 -11.48 -11.17
C LYS A 20 19.77 -12.65 -11.89
N CYS A 21 20.63 -13.41 -11.19
CA CYS A 21 21.17 -14.64 -11.74
C CYS A 21 20.06 -15.67 -12.02
N TYR A 22 19.05 -15.75 -11.15
CA TYR A 22 17.89 -16.63 -11.33
C TYR A 22 17.05 -16.22 -12.54
N GLU A 23 16.74 -14.92 -12.69
CA GLU A 23 16.05 -14.38 -13.88
C GLU A 23 16.82 -14.73 -15.18
N ALA A 24 18.14 -14.51 -15.20
CA ALA A 24 18.97 -14.81 -16.38
C ALA A 24 19.02 -16.32 -16.69
N ALA A 25 19.08 -17.15 -15.64
CA ALA A 25 19.01 -18.61 -15.79
C ALA A 25 17.65 -19.07 -16.32
N LEU A 26 16.54 -18.46 -15.87
CA LEU A 26 15.20 -18.74 -16.41
C LEU A 26 15.10 -18.31 -17.88
N ALA A 27 15.56 -17.11 -18.23
CA ALA A 27 15.54 -16.65 -19.62
C ALA A 27 16.28 -17.61 -20.57
N LYS A 28 17.38 -18.20 -20.09
CA LYS A 28 18.19 -19.15 -20.87
C LYS A 28 17.58 -20.55 -20.93
N ASN A 29 17.04 -21.05 -19.82
CA ASN A 29 16.70 -22.47 -19.67
C ASN A 29 15.19 -22.76 -19.71
N HIS A 30 14.34 -21.77 -19.43
CA HIS A 30 12.88 -21.93 -19.38
C HIS A 30 12.15 -20.59 -19.64
N LEU A 31 12.08 -20.21 -20.93
CA LEU A 31 11.54 -18.92 -21.37
C LEU A 31 10.11 -18.66 -20.84
N ASP A 32 9.24 -19.67 -20.84
CA ASP A 32 7.85 -19.50 -20.38
C ASP A 32 7.78 -19.07 -18.91
N SER A 33 8.64 -19.61 -18.05
CA SER A 33 8.70 -19.18 -16.64
C SER A 33 9.31 -17.79 -16.49
N TYR A 34 10.27 -17.42 -17.34
CA TYR A 34 10.80 -16.06 -17.36
C TYR A 34 9.72 -15.05 -17.75
N LEU A 35 8.93 -15.34 -18.79
CA LEU A 35 7.81 -14.50 -19.21
C LEU A 35 6.73 -14.46 -18.14
N ALA A 36 6.39 -15.60 -17.54
CA ALA A 36 5.45 -15.67 -16.41
C ALA A 36 5.94 -15.00 -15.13
N LEU A 37 7.22 -14.65 -15.00
CA LEU A 37 7.73 -13.85 -13.89
C LEU A 37 7.76 -12.35 -14.24
N THR A 38 8.16 -12.03 -15.47
CA THR A 38 8.48 -10.64 -15.88
C THR A 38 7.34 -9.92 -16.59
N GLN A 39 6.44 -10.65 -17.26
CA GLN A 39 5.34 -10.10 -18.06
C GLN A 39 3.98 -10.19 -17.36
N VAL A 40 3.92 -10.62 -16.10
CA VAL A 40 2.66 -10.62 -15.36
C VAL A 40 2.16 -9.19 -15.25
N ASP A 41 0.88 -9.00 -15.52
CA ASP A 41 0.25 -7.71 -15.35
C ASP A 41 0.36 -7.24 -13.88
N ALA A 42 0.57 -5.93 -13.70
CA ALA A 42 0.77 -5.36 -12.37
C ALA A 42 -0.45 -5.58 -11.47
N ALA A 43 -1.67 -5.52 -12.01
CA ALA A 43 -2.88 -5.76 -11.23
C ALA A 43 -2.96 -7.22 -10.77
N THR A 44 -2.49 -8.18 -11.56
CA THR A 44 -2.43 -9.60 -11.15
C THR A 44 -1.45 -9.82 -10.00
N ARG A 45 -0.26 -9.21 -10.04
CA ARG A 45 0.69 -9.27 -8.91
C ARG A 45 0.15 -8.58 -7.66
N ASN A 46 -0.43 -7.40 -7.85
CA ASN A 46 -1.01 -6.60 -6.76
C ASN A 46 -2.18 -7.32 -6.11
N LEU A 47 -3.03 -8.01 -6.89
CA LEU A 47 -4.13 -8.83 -6.36
C LEU A 47 -3.63 -9.82 -5.32
N LEU A 48 -2.58 -10.58 -5.65
CA LEU A 48 -2.01 -11.57 -4.74
C LEU A 48 -1.39 -10.91 -3.50
N SER A 49 -0.69 -9.80 -3.68
CA SER A 49 -0.02 -9.08 -2.59
C SER A 49 -1.01 -8.40 -1.63
N PHE A 50 -2.11 -7.84 -2.15
CA PHE A 50 -3.12 -7.16 -1.32
C PHE A 50 -4.09 -8.14 -0.66
N ALA A 51 -4.23 -9.37 -1.17
CA ALA A 51 -5.11 -10.37 -0.58
C ALA A 51 -4.69 -10.71 0.86
N GLU A 52 -3.39 -10.78 1.12
CA GLU A 52 -2.84 -11.04 2.46
C GLU A 52 -2.86 -9.82 3.39
N SER A 53 -2.89 -8.60 2.84
CA SER A 53 -2.77 -7.36 3.63
C SER A 53 -4.10 -6.62 3.83
N THR A 54 -5.24 -7.21 3.44
CA THR A 54 -6.57 -6.57 3.58
C THR A 54 -6.95 -6.16 5.00
N TRP A 55 -6.41 -6.82 6.02
CA TRP A 55 -6.63 -6.47 7.42
C TRP A 55 -5.83 -5.22 7.86
N LYS A 56 -4.73 -4.90 7.18
CA LYS A 56 -3.86 -3.75 7.44
C LYS A 56 -4.22 -2.58 6.52
N ASP A 57 -4.26 -2.83 5.22
CA ASP A 57 -4.41 -1.82 4.17
C ASP A 57 -5.87 -1.69 3.69
N GLY A 58 -6.80 -2.45 4.27
CA GLY A 58 -8.19 -2.48 3.85
C GLY A 58 -8.40 -3.17 2.51
N ILE A 59 -9.67 -3.20 2.08
CA ILE A 59 -10.09 -3.95 0.89
C ILE A 59 -9.93 -3.16 -0.42
N VAL A 60 -9.74 -1.84 -0.35
CA VAL A 60 -9.77 -0.94 -1.51
C VAL A 60 -8.69 -1.28 -2.54
N PRO A 61 -7.41 -1.50 -2.18
CA PRO A 61 -6.37 -1.86 -3.15
C PRO A 61 -6.61 -3.21 -3.83
N LEU A 62 -7.13 -4.19 -3.07
CA LEU A 62 -7.48 -5.50 -3.60
C LEU A 62 -8.59 -5.36 -4.65
N ARG A 63 -9.64 -4.60 -4.33
CA ARG A 63 -10.74 -4.34 -5.25
C ARG A 63 -10.26 -3.60 -6.50
N ASP A 64 -9.38 -2.61 -6.35
CA ASP A 64 -8.79 -1.89 -7.49
C ASP A 64 -8.05 -2.83 -8.45
N SER A 65 -7.30 -3.78 -7.90
CA SER A 65 -6.61 -4.81 -8.68
C SER A 65 -7.60 -5.71 -9.43
N LEU A 66 -8.69 -6.14 -8.79
CA LEU A 66 -9.75 -6.91 -9.44
C LEU A 66 -10.44 -6.13 -10.58
N MET A 67 -10.65 -4.83 -10.40
CA MET A 67 -11.24 -3.96 -11.43
C MET A 67 -10.34 -3.89 -12.65
N GLN A 68 -9.04 -3.61 -12.46
CA GLN A 68 -8.07 -3.55 -13.55
C GLN A 68 -7.95 -4.89 -14.31
N ILE A 69 -8.02 -6.02 -13.60
CA ILE A 69 -8.03 -7.35 -14.23
C ILE A 69 -9.31 -7.57 -15.04
N SER A 70 -10.46 -7.16 -14.51
CA SER A 70 -11.75 -7.28 -15.22
C SER A 70 -11.77 -6.42 -16.49
N GLU A 71 -11.26 -5.19 -16.43
CA GLU A 71 -11.14 -4.29 -17.59
C GLU A 71 -10.20 -4.83 -18.67
N ASN A 72 -9.10 -5.48 -18.25
CA ASN A 72 -8.09 -6.02 -19.17
C ASN A 72 -8.26 -7.53 -19.46
N TRP A 73 -9.37 -8.14 -19.04
CA TRP A 73 -9.57 -9.59 -19.02
C TRP A 73 -9.23 -10.30 -20.35
N HIS A 74 -9.70 -9.75 -21.46
CA HIS A 74 -9.43 -10.29 -22.79
C HIS A 74 -8.00 -10.01 -23.27
N GLN A 75 -7.40 -8.90 -22.86
CA GLN A 75 -6.01 -8.55 -23.19
C GLN A 75 -5.01 -9.46 -22.47
N ILE A 76 -5.38 -9.96 -21.29
CA ILE A 76 -4.59 -10.96 -20.53
C ILE A 76 -4.66 -12.36 -21.18
N GLY A 77 -5.54 -12.56 -22.18
CA GLY A 77 -5.61 -13.78 -22.99
C GLY A 77 -6.73 -14.74 -22.61
N PHE A 78 -7.67 -14.33 -21.73
CA PHE A 78 -8.84 -15.13 -21.41
C PHE A 78 -9.96 -14.94 -22.44
N SER A 79 -10.43 -16.05 -23.00
CA SER A 79 -11.50 -16.08 -24.00
C SER A 79 -12.90 -16.13 -23.40
N THR A 80 -13.02 -16.57 -22.14
CA THR A 80 -14.31 -16.60 -21.43
C THR A 80 -14.70 -15.21 -20.95
N PRO A 81 -15.98 -14.95 -20.68
CA PRO A 81 -16.38 -13.76 -19.94
C PRO A 81 -15.67 -13.70 -18.57
N CYS A 82 -15.34 -12.50 -18.11
CA CYS A 82 -14.80 -12.32 -16.76
C CYS A 82 -15.88 -12.71 -15.73
N PRO A 83 -15.55 -13.54 -14.72
CA PRO A 83 -16.50 -13.89 -13.66
C PRO A 83 -16.79 -12.71 -12.72
N TYR A 84 -15.88 -11.73 -12.65
CA TYR A 84 -16.05 -10.52 -11.86
C TYR A 84 -16.67 -9.42 -12.71
N GLN A 85 -18.00 -9.43 -12.78
CA GLN A 85 -18.79 -8.42 -13.48
C GLN A 85 -19.13 -7.27 -12.53
N ILE A 86 -18.86 -6.05 -12.95
CA ILE A 86 -18.99 -4.84 -12.12
C ILE A 86 -20.00 -3.92 -12.80
N THR A 87 -20.93 -3.39 -12.01
CA THR A 87 -21.89 -2.41 -12.52
C THR A 87 -21.25 -1.03 -12.65
N SER A 88 -21.81 -0.16 -13.49
CA SER A 88 -21.35 1.22 -13.61
C SER A 88 -21.40 1.97 -12.27
N ASP A 89 -22.41 1.68 -11.43
CA ASP A 89 -22.58 2.30 -10.12
C ASP A 89 -21.48 1.85 -9.14
N ASP A 90 -21.13 0.56 -9.14
CA ASP A 90 -20.02 0.03 -8.34
C ASP A 90 -18.67 0.62 -8.75
N LEU A 91 -18.46 0.83 -10.05
CA LEU A 91 -17.25 1.49 -10.56
C LEU A 91 -17.14 2.94 -10.06
N LEU A 92 -18.25 3.70 -10.11
CA LEU A 92 -18.27 5.09 -9.63
C LEU A 92 -18.01 5.15 -8.13
N LYS A 93 -18.65 4.26 -7.36
CA LYS A 93 -18.43 4.15 -5.92
C LYS A 93 -16.98 3.82 -5.60
N HIS A 94 -16.39 2.83 -6.27
CA HIS A 94 -15.00 2.43 -6.04
C HIS A 94 -14.02 3.55 -6.41
N LYS A 95 -14.26 4.31 -7.49
CA LYS A 95 -13.41 5.47 -7.83
C LYS A 95 -13.37 6.50 -6.70
N LEU A 96 -14.49 6.76 -6.05
CA LEU A 96 -14.55 7.66 -4.89
C LEU A 96 -13.82 7.05 -3.68
N GLU A 97 -14.03 5.77 -3.38
CA GLU A 97 -13.33 5.06 -2.30
C GLU A 97 -11.82 5.05 -2.51
N LEU A 98 -11.36 4.79 -3.75
CA LEU A 98 -9.95 4.80 -4.12
C LEU A 98 -9.33 6.19 -3.99
N SER A 99 -10.05 7.24 -4.36
CA SER A 99 -9.58 8.62 -4.16
C SER A 99 -9.36 8.90 -2.68
N ARG A 100 -10.37 8.62 -1.84
CA ARG A 100 -10.29 8.80 -0.38
C ARG A 100 -9.16 7.99 0.24
N TYR A 101 -9.00 6.74 -0.21
CA TYR A 101 -7.90 5.88 0.22
C TYR A 101 -6.53 6.49 -0.09
N LYS A 102 -6.34 7.01 -1.31
CA LYS A 102 -5.08 7.68 -1.71
C LYS A 102 -4.81 8.94 -0.90
N ASP A 103 -5.84 9.76 -0.67
CA ASP A 103 -5.73 10.97 0.14
C ASP A 103 -5.38 10.62 1.60
N TRP A 104 -6.00 9.58 2.14
CA TRP A 104 -5.71 9.04 3.47
C TRP A 104 -4.25 8.56 3.61
N HIS A 105 -3.76 7.78 2.65
CA HIS A 105 -2.37 7.32 2.65
C HIS A 105 -1.37 8.48 2.53
N LYS A 106 -1.70 9.49 1.73
CA LYS A 106 -0.86 10.68 1.57
C LYS A 106 -0.79 11.48 2.86
N LEU A 107 -1.93 11.67 3.54
CA LEU A 107 -1.98 12.29 4.85
C LEU A 107 -1.14 11.52 5.86
N LYS A 108 -1.32 10.19 5.94
CA LYS A 108 -0.53 9.32 6.82
C LYS A 108 0.97 9.50 6.58
N ALA A 109 1.41 9.42 5.32
CA ALA A 109 2.82 9.54 4.95
C ALA A 109 3.42 10.90 5.36
N TYR A 110 2.72 12.01 5.13
CA TYR A 110 3.19 13.32 5.57
C TYR A 110 3.22 13.44 7.09
N THR A 111 2.23 12.90 7.80
CA THR A 111 2.23 12.90 9.26
C THR A 111 3.42 12.11 9.81
N GLN A 112 3.70 10.92 9.25
CA GLN A 112 4.88 10.12 9.61
C GLN A 112 6.18 10.86 9.36
N GLU A 113 6.33 11.52 8.21
CA GLU A 113 7.50 12.32 7.88
C GLU A 113 7.70 13.47 8.89
N LEU A 114 6.63 14.18 9.26
CA LEU A 114 6.67 15.30 10.21
C LEU A 114 6.99 14.87 11.65
N LEU A 115 6.56 13.66 12.03
CA LEU A 115 6.77 13.09 13.37
C LEU A 115 8.02 12.23 13.46
N HIS A 116 8.66 11.93 12.32
CA HIS A 116 9.71 10.91 12.21
C HIS A 116 9.28 9.56 12.79
N SER A 117 8.01 9.19 12.57
CA SER A 117 7.44 7.94 13.06
C SER A 117 7.35 6.90 11.95
N ASP A 118 7.30 5.63 12.32
CA ASP A 118 7.09 4.54 11.37
C ASP A 118 5.60 4.21 11.14
N ASP A 119 5.35 3.06 10.51
CA ASP A 119 4.02 2.57 10.15
C ASP A 119 3.12 2.21 11.33
N ASP A 120 3.72 1.87 12.47
CA ASP A 120 3.08 1.52 13.72
C ASP A 120 3.07 2.69 14.70
N GLY A 121 3.64 3.84 14.32
CA GLY A 121 3.72 5.04 15.14
C GLY A 121 4.94 5.06 16.08
N TRP A 122 5.92 4.18 15.89
CA TRP A 122 7.13 4.21 16.70
C TRP A 122 7.96 5.44 16.39
N VAL A 123 8.44 6.07 17.45
CA VAL A 123 9.30 7.25 17.40
C VAL A 123 10.70 6.84 17.88
N PRO A 124 11.78 7.20 17.16
CA PRO A 124 13.14 6.92 17.59
C PRO A 124 13.43 7.46 19.00
N PRO A 125 14.14 6.70 19.86
CA PRO A 125 14.39 7.09 21.25
C PRO A 125 15.28 8.32 21.41
N GLN A 126 15.93 8.77 20.33
CA GLN A 126 16.75 9.99 20.31
C GLN A 126 15.90 11.27 20.22
N LEU A 127 14.63 11.16 19.84
CA LEU A 127 13.71 12.29 19.76
C LEU A 127 13.02 12.54 21.11
N ASP A 128 12.66 13.80 21.32
CA ASP A 128 11.88 14.23 22.48
C ASP A 128 10.42 13.84 22.30
N PHE A 129 10.01 12.74 22.95
CA PHE A 129 8.69 12.15 22.78
C PHE A 129 7.56 13.13 23.12
N ASP A 130 7.72 13.94 24.17
CA ASP A 130 6.70 14.91 24.58
C ASP A 130 6.45 15.95 23.47
N LYS A 131 7.51 16.39 22.77
CA LYS A 131 7.38 17.29 21.62
C LYS A 131 6.73 16.61 20.41
N VAL A 132 7.08 15.36 20.14
CA VAL A 132 6.46 14.60 19.05
C VAL A 132 4.98 14.37 19.34
N GLN A 133 4.62 14.05 20.58
CA GLN A 133 3.23 13.90 21.01
C GLN A 133 2.45 15.23 20.92
N ALA A 134 3.04 16.35 21.34
CA ALA A 134 2.42 17.66 21.18
C ALA A 134 2.14 17.98 19.69
N ARG A 135 3.12 17.74 18.81
CA ARG A 135 2.97 17.96 17.37
C ARG A 135 1.95 17.01 16.73
N HIS A 136 1.90 15.76 17.17
CA HIS A 136 0.87 14.81 16.77
C HIS A 136 -0.53 15.35 17.11
N ASN A 137 -0.72 15.86 18.33
CA ASN A 137 -2.01 16.38 18.78
C ASN A 137 -2.43 17.60 17.95
N GLU A 138 -1.50 18.50 17.62
CA GLU A 138 -1.78 19.63 16.72
C GLU A 138 -2.24 19.16 15.33
N LEU A 139 -1.55 18.18 14.73
CA LEU A 139 -1.92 17.62 13.43
C LEU A 139 -3.28 16.93 13.46
N PHE A 140 -3.56 16.21 14.55
CA PHE A 140 -4.84 15.55 14.76
C PHE A 140 -5.99 16.56 14.92
N GLU A 141 -5.79 17.64 15.67
CA GLU A 141 -6.79 18.70 15.81
C GLU A 141 -7.09 19.38 14.47
N LEU A 142 -6.06 19.67 13.66
CA LEU A 142 -6.24 20.22 12.32
C LEU A 142 -7.02 19.28 11.40
N TYR A 143 -6.73 17.98 11.47
CA TYR A 143 -7.46 16.96 10.74
C TYR A 143 -8.94 16.91 11.15
N ILE A 144 -9.23 16.87 12.45
CA ILE A 144 -10.60 16.83 12.95
C ILE A 144 -11.37 18.10 12.55
N GLN A 145 -10.75 19.27 12.62
CA GLN A 145 -11.37 20.52 12.17
C GLN A 145 -11.79 20.43 10.70
N HIS A 146 -10.90 19.95 9.82
CA HIS A 146 -11.18 19.78 8.40
C HIS A 146 -12.29 18.75 8.14
N GLU A 147 -12.21 17.56 8.74
CA GLU A 147 -13.19 16.50 8.50
C GLU A 147 -14.56 16.78 9.12
N SER A 148 -14.62 17.57 10.20
CA SER A 148 -15.88 17.95 10.85
C SER A 148 -16.84 18.75 9.95
N GLU A 149 -16.33 19.29 8.84
CA GLU A 149 -17.14 19.95 7.81
C GLU A 149 -18.02 18.95 7.04
N GLN A 150 -17.62 17.68 6.98
CA GLN A 150 -18.28 16.65 6.17
C GLN A 150 -18.79 15.47 6.98
N LEU A 151 -18.15 15.16 8.11
CA LEU A 151 -18.42 13.98 8.92
C LEU A 151 -18.60 14.36 10.39
N PRO A 152 -19.46 13.64 11.14
CA PRO A 152 -19.48 13.77 12.58
C PRO A 152 -18.09 13.48 13.16
N GLU A 153 -17.67 14.25 14.16
CA GLU A 153 -16.33 14.13 14.78
C GLU A 153 -15.99 12.69 15.21
N GLN A 154 -16.97 11.94 15.73
CA GLN A 154 -16.78 10.55 16.13
C GLN A 154 -16.44 9.61 14.97
N GLU A 155 -16.92 9.89 13.77
CA GLU A 155 -16.60 9.13 12.57
C GLU A 155 -15.24 9.54 12.01
N ALA A 156 -14.95 10.85 11.98
CA ALA A 156 -13.64 11.36 11.59
C ALA A 156 -12.51 10.77 12.46
N LYS A 157 -12.72 10.67 13.78
CA LYS A 157 -11.76 10.04 14.70
C LYS A 157 -11.43 8.59 14.34
N LYS A 158 -12.39 7.82 13.82
CA LYS A 158 -12.17 6.43 13.38
C LYS A 158 -11.37 6.32 12.09
N LEU A 159 -11.27 7.42 11.35
CA LEU A 159 -10.50 7.50 10.11
C LEU A 159 -9.08 8.00 10.36
N TRP A 160 -8.73 8.43 11.57
CA TRP A 160 -7.33 8.69 11.92
C TRP A 160 -6.52 7.39 11.96
N PHE A 161 -5.23 7.44 11.62
CA PHE A 161 -4.37 6.25 11.52
C PHE A 161 -3.90 5.69 12.87
N TYR A 162 -3.69 6.55 13.87
CA TYR A 162 -3.31 6.14 15.22
C TYR A 162 -4.56 6.03 16.11
N ILE A 163 -5.26 4.91 16.01
CA ILE A 163 -6.44 4.61 16.82
C ILE A 163 -5.99 3.78 18.02
N ASP A 164 -6.42 4.14 19.22
CA ASP A 164 -6.30 3.28 20.40
C ASP A 164 -7.09 1.99 20.15
N ARG A 165 -6.37 0.93 19.78
CA ARG A 165 -6.93 -0.42 19.74
C ARG A 165 -6.96 -0.93 21.19
N MET A 166 -8.07 -0.70 21.89
CA MET A 166 -8.40 -1.43 23.13
C MET A 166 -8.70 -2.90 22.83
#